data_AF-A0A2P8VKW0-F1
#
_entry.id   AF-A0A2P8VKW0-F1
#
_cell.length_a   1.000
_cell.length_b   1.000
_cell.length_c   1.000
_cell.angle_alpha   90.00
_cell.angle_beta   90.00
_cell.angle_gamma   90.00
#
_symmetry.space_group_name_H-M   'P 1'
#
loop_
_entity.id
_entity.type
_entity.pdbx_description
1 polymer ?
#
loop_
_entity_poly.entity_id
_entity_poly.type
_entity_poly.pdbx_seq_one_letter_code
_entity_poly.pdbx_strand_id
1 'polypeptide(L)'
;MKLRGLIFLALFLAGCSSKPDYNSVPWQAQAPTSRALQWMPFSEQSGAQYGVSPRLITAIIAVESGGKPELVSASNAVGLMQIKASTAGKEVYRHLGWRGQPSTSELKDPQRNIDIGTAYLSILEHGILAGIEDPQTMQYALVVSYVNGAGALLRTFSSDRKAAIEEINDLSPQEFYQHVVDKHPSPQAPRYLWKVQQAMAAM
;
A
#
# COMPACT_ATOMS: atom_id res chain seq x y z
N MET A 1 39.56 46.06 28.37
CA MET A 1 39.10 44.82 27.72
C MET A 1 37.91 45.18 26.83
N LYS A 2 38.05 45.18 25.50
CA LYS A 2 37.02 45.65 24.55
C LYS A 2 36.12 44.48 24.15
N LEU A 3 34.83 44.53 24.48
CA LEU A 3 33.83 43.54 24.08
C LEU A 3 33.22 43.97 22.73
N ARG A 4 33.50 43.23 21.66
CA ARG A 4 32.90 43.41 20.33
C ARG A 4 31.60 42.62 20.28
N GLY A 5 30.47 43.30 20.10
CA GLY A 5 29.18 42.67 19.83
C GLY A 5 29.08 42.19 18.38
N LEU A 6 28.78 40.92 18.18
CA LEU A 6 28.36 40.37 16.89
C LEU A 6 26.83 40.40 16.81
N ILE A 7 26.31 41.09 15.80
CA ILE A 7 24.90 41.03 15.40
C ILE A 7 24.74 39.81 14.49
N PHE A 8 24.01 38.79 14.95
CA PHE A 8 23.58 37.69 14.10
C PHE A 8 22.32 38.11 13.32
N LEU A 9 22.47 38.31 12.02
CA LEU A 9 21.36 38.49 11.09
C LEU A 9 20.76 37.11 10.77
N ALA A 10 19.60 36.79 11.35
CA ALA A 10 18.85 35.58 11.03
C ALA A 10 18.03 35.80 9.74
N LEU A 11 18.52 35.26 8.62
CA LEU A 11 17.76 35.11 7.39
C LEU A 11 16.78 33.95 7.52
N PHE A 12 15.50 34.24 7.70
CA PHE A 12 14.42 33.27 7.54
C PHE A 12 14.17 33.04 6.04
N LEU A 13 14.77 32.00 5.47
CA LEU A 13 14.36 31.47 4.18
C LEU A 13 13.08 30.64 4.37
N ALA A 14 11.93 31.25 4.10
CA ALA A 14 10.69 30.54 3.87
C ALA A 14 10.81 29.77 2.53
N GLY A 15 11.43 28.59 2.58
CA GLY A 15 11.41 27.65 1.47
C GLY A 15 10.00 27.05 1.36
N CYS A 16 9.20 27.54 0.41
CA CYS A 16 8.02 26.82 -0.05
C CYS A 16 8.49 25.50 -0.68
N SER A 17 8.58 24.44 0.12
CA SER A 17 8.83 23.09 -0.36
C SER A 17 7.53 22.58 -1.00
N SER A 18 7.38 22.79 -2.31
CA SER A 18 6.36 22.07 -3.07
C SER A 18 6.70 20.57 -3.01
N LYS A 19 5.74 19.75 -2.57
CA LYS A 19 5.92 18.30 -2.59
C LYS A 19 6.13 17.85 -4.04
N PRO A 20 7.08 16.93 -4.31
CA PRO A 20 7.25 16.39 -5.65
C PRO A 20 5.94 15.79 -6.16
N ASP A 21 5.58 16.09 -7.41
CA ASP A 21 4.39 15.53 -8.03
C ASP A 21 4.53 13.99 -8.15
N TYR A 22 3.59 13.28 -7.55
CA TYR A 22 3.62 11.82 -7.40
C TYR A 22 3.50 11.07 -8.74
N ASN A 23 2.93 11.72 -9.76
CA ASN A 23 2.73 11.16 -11.11
C ASN A 23 3.70 11.73 -12.16
N SER A 24 4.61 12.62 -11.78
CA SER A 24 5.58 13.28 -12.67
C SER A 24 6.41 12.32 -13.53
N VAL A 25 6.75 11.14 -12.98
CA VAL A 25 7.39 10.06 -13.73
C VAL A 25 6.32 9.05 -14.17
N PRO A 26 6.01 8.99 -15.47
CA PRO A 26 5.02 8.06 -16.00
C PRO A 26 5.38 6.61 -15.66
N TRP A 27 4.35 5.78 -15.48
CA TRP A 27 4.49 4.35 -15.28
C TRP A 27 3.70 3.64 -16.38
N GLN A 28 4.39 2.86 -17.19
CA GLN A 28 3.80 2.13 -18.31
C GLN A 28 3.11 0.87 -17.79
N ALA A 29 1.81 0.97 -17.49
CA ALA A 29 1.03 -0.09 -16.87
C ALA A 29 0.86 -1.34 -17.74
N GLN A 30 0.83 -1.19 -19.07
CA GLN A 30 0.42 -2.25 -19.98
C GLN A 30 1.24 -3.55 -19.81
N ALA A 31 2.56 -3.47 -19.95
CA ALA A 31 3.44 -4.63 -19.89
C ALA A 31 3.41 -5.37 -18.52
N PRO A 32 3.53 -4.69 -17.36
CA PRO A 32 3.40 -5.35 -16.07
C PRO A 32 1.99 -5.92 -15.83
N THR A 33 0.92 -5.21 -16.21
CA THR A 33 -0.45 -5.71 -16.08
C THR A 33 -0.69 -6.95 -16.94
N SER A 34 -0.25 -6.96 -18.21
CA SER A 34 -0.38 -8.13 -19.08
C SER A 34 0.33 -9.37 -18.54
N ARG A 35 1.50 -9.21 -17.88
CA ARG A 35 2.15 -10.33 -17.19
C ARG A 35 1.41 -10.73 -15.92
N ALA A 36 0.91 -9.77 -15.15
CA ALA A 36 0.13 -10.06 -13.93
C ALA A 36 -1.14 -10.86 -14.24
N LEU A 37 -1.80 -10.61 -15.38
CA LEU A 37 -2.98 -11.36 -15.84
C LEU A 37 -2.74 -12.86 -16.03
N GLN A 38 -1.50 -13.30 -16.25
CA GLN A 38 -1.16 -14.74 -16.32
C GLN A 38 -1.46 -15.48 -15.00
N TRP A 39 -1.51 -14.74 -13.89
CA TRP A 39 -1.79 -15.26 -12.55
C TRP A 39 -3.26 -15.11 -12.15
N MET A 40 -4.13 -14.65 -13.05
CA MET A 40 -5.56 -14.43 -12.77
C MET A 40 -6.25 -15.66 -12.13
N PRO A 41 -6.01 -16.92 -12.55
CA PRO A 41 -6.64 -18.06 -11.89
C PRO A 41 -6.35 -18.15 -10.39
N PHE A 42 -5.13 -17.79 -9.96
CA PHE A 42 -4.77 -17.75 -8.54
C PHE A 42 -5.36 -16.53 -7.84
N SER A 43 -5.43 -15.38 -8.52
CA SER A 43 -6.13 -14.19 -8.03
C SER A 43 -7.63 -14.44 -7.83
N GLU A 44 -8.29 -15.17 -8.74
CA GLU A 44 -9.70 -15.55 -8.64
C GLU A 44 -9.94 -16.51 -7.49
N GLN A 45 -9.12 -17.57 -7.41
CA GLN A 45 -9.21 -18.53 -6.32
C GLN A 45 -9.07 -17.86 -4.95
N SER A 46 -8.01 -17.06 -4.78
CA SER A 46 -7.72 -16.43 -3.50
C SER A 46 -8.68 -15.28 -3.19
N GLY A 47 -9.06 -14.50 -4.21
CA GLY A 47 -10.06 -13.45 -4.08
C GLY A 47 -11.41 -13.99 -3.62
N ALA A 48 -11.86 -15.12 -4.17
CA ALA A 48 -13.08 -15.79 -3.72
C ALA A 48 -12.99 -16.29 -2.27
N GLN A 49 -11.81 -16.75 -1.84
CA GLN A 49 -11.58 -17.24 -0.47
C GLN A 49 -11.61 -16.12 0.58
N TYR A 50 -11.06 -14.95 0.25
CA TYR A 50 -10.82 -13.88 1.23
C TYR A 50 -11.70 -12.63 1.03
N GLY A 51 -12.58 -12.63 0.03
CA GLY A 51 -13.48 -11.51 -0.27
C GLY A 51 -12.80 -10.34 -0.98
N VAL A 52 -11.68 -10.56 -1.65
CA VAL A 52 -10.89 -9.50 -2.29
C VAL A 52 -11.05 -9.55 -3.80
N SER A 53 -11.23 -8.41 -4.45
CA SER A 53 -11.37 -8.33 -5.91
C SER A 53 -10.15 -8.92 -6.64
N PRO A 54 -10.32 -9.89 -7.55
CA PRO A 54 -9.22 -10.42 -8.38
C PRO A 54 -8.53 -9.34 -9.22
N ARG A 55 -9.25 -8.28 -9.62
CA ARG A 55 -8.67 -7.12 -10.30
C ARG A 55 -7.74 -6.33 -9.39
N LEU A 56 -8.10 -6.15 -8.11
CA LEU A 56 -7.23 -5.48 -7.14
C LEU A 56 -5.95 -6.29 -6.89
N ILE A 57 -6.08 -7.60 -6.66
CA ILE A 57 -4.95 -8.52 -6.47
C ILE A 57 -4.00 -8.45 -7.67
N THR A 58 -4.54 -8.54 -8.88
CA THR A 58 -3.77 -8.48 -10.13
C THR A 58 -3.07 -7.13 -10.32
N ALA A 59 -3.72 -6.03 -9.92
CA ALA A 59 -3.14 -4.70 -10.00
C ALA A 59 -1.95 -4.55 -9.02
N ILE A 60 -2.09 -5.08 -7.80
CA ILE A 60 -1.00 -5.13 -6.82
C ILE A 60 0.17 -5.96 -7.37
N ILE A 61 -0.08 -7.14 -7.96
CA ILE A 61 0.98 -7.95 -8.60
C ILE A 61 1.72 -7.16 -9.69
N ALA A 62 0.99 -6.42 -10.53
CA ALA A 62 1.56 -5.60 -11.59
C ALA A 62 2.46 -4.49 -11.03
N VAL A 63 2.07 -3.84 -9.93
CA VAL A 63 2.83 -2.76 -9.31
C VAL A 63 4.04 -3.28 -8.52
N GLU A 64 3.88 -4.39 -7.80
CA GLU A 64 4.89 -4.94 -6.88
C GLU A 64 6.02 -5.66 -7.61
N SER A 65 5.68 -6.54 -8.55
CA SER A 65 6.66 -7.40 -9.25
C SER A 65 6.66 -7.24 -10.76
N GLY A 66 5.66 -6.55 -11.31
CA GLY A 66 5.41 -6.56 -12.75
C GLY A 66 5.09 -7.97 -13.26
N GLY A 67 4.50 -8.83 -12.42
CA GLY A 67 4.15 -10.22 -12.73
C GLY A 67 5.30 -11.23 -12.62
N LYS A 68 6.40 -10.89 -11.93
CA LYS A 68 7.61 -11.73 -11.83
C LYS A 68 7.67 -12.48 -10.47
N PRO A 69 7.46 -13.80 -10.43
CA PRO A 69 7.35 -14.55 -9.17
C PRO A 69 8.67 -14.73 -8.42
N GLU A 70 9.81 -14.58 -9.09
CA GLU A 70 11.14 -14.75 -8.50
C GLU A 70 11.70 -13.50 -7.84
N LEU A 71 11.00 -12.36 -7.92
CA LEU A 71 11.50 -11.07 -7.47
C LEU A 71 11.74 -11.03 -5.96
N VAL A 72 12.92 -10.57 -5.56
CA VAL A 72 13.26 -10.27 -4.17
C VAL A 72 13.75 -8.82 -4.10
N SER A 73 13.08 -7.97 -3.33
CA SER A 73 13.54 -6.58 -3.14
C SER A 73 14.75 -6.50 -2.21
N ALA A 74 15.44 -5.35 -2.23
CA ALA A 74 16.52 -5.04 -1.30
C ALA A 74 16.08 -5.08 0.18
N SER A 75 14.77 -5.00 0.45
CA SER A 75 14.19 -5.09 1.80
C SER A 75 13.62 -6.47 2.13
N ASN A 76 13.99 -7.49 1.36
CA ASN A 76 13.55 -8.89 1.50
C ASN A 76 12.03 -9.11 1.36
N ALA A 77 11.35 -8.24 0.61
CA ALA A 77 10.00 -8.53 0.13
C ALA A 77 10.09 -9.51 -1.06
N VAL A 78 9.25 -10.54 -1.10
CA VAL A 78 9.42 -11.70 -1.98
C VAL A 78 8.18 -11.93 -2.84
N GLY A 79 8.42 -12.28 -4.10
CA GLY A 79 7.43 -12.82 -5.02
C GLY A 79 6.48 -11.80 -5.63
N LEU A 80 5.37 -12.32 -6.17
CA LEU A 80 4.43 -11.59 -7.00
C LEU A 80 3.83 -10.35 -6.33
N MET A 81 3.43 -10.50 -5.06
CA MET A 81 2.82 -9.46 -4.23
C MET A 81 3.83 -8.84 -3.23
N GLN A 82 5.13 -9.13 -3.37
CA GLN A 82 6.20 -8.60 -2.52
C GLN A 82 5.92 -8.72 -1.01
N ILE A 83 5.73 -9.95 -0.55
CA ILE A 83 5.45 -10.24 0.86
C ILE A 83 6.74 -10.25 1.67
N LYS A 84 6.74 -9.55 2.81
CA LYS A 84 7.78 -9.67 3.83
C LYS A 84 7.37 -10.73 4.85
N ALA A 85 8.17 -11.77 4.99
CA ALA A 85 7.90 -12.87 5.92
C ALA A 85 7.73 -12.37 7.37
N SER A 86 8.57 -11.43 7.81
CA SER A 86 8.57 -10.92 9.19
C SER A 86 7.39 -10.00 9.55
N THR A 87 6.62 -9.53 8.55
CA THR A 87 5.47 -8.64 8.75
C THR A 87 4.18 -9.31 8.26
N ALA A 88 3.76 -9.04 7.02
CA ALA A 88 2.51 -9.56 6.44
C ALA A 88 2.46 -11.10 6.49
N GLY A 89 3.57 -11.77 6.18
CA GLY A 89 3.62 -13.23 6.24
C GLY A 89 3.37 -13.80 7.65
N LYS A 90 4.03 -13.22 8.66
CA LYS A 90 3.84 -13.59 10.07
C LYS A 90 2.43 -13.29 10.56
N GLU A 91 1.85 -12.17 10.12
CA GLU A 91 0.49 -11.77 10.48
C GLU A 91 -0.55 -12.73 9.91
N VAL A 92 -0.40 -13.13 8.65
CA VAL A 92 -1.27 -14.14 8.02
C VAL A 92 -1.12 -15.50 8.70
N TYR A 93 0.11 -15.94 8.99
CA TYR A 93 0.34 -17.19 9.73
C TYR A 93 -0.39 -17.18 11.08
N ARG A 94 -0.25 -16.09 11.83
CA ARG A 94 -0.95 -15.90 13.10
C ARG A 94 -2.47 -15.96 12.92
N HIS A 95 -3.01 -15.30 11.90
CA HIS A 95 -4.45 -15.29 11.60
C HIS A 95 -4.99 -16.69 11.27
N LEU A 96 -4.21 -17.50 10.54
CA LEU A 96 -4.56 -18.89 10.21
C LEU A 96 -4.29 -19.90 11.34
N GLY A 97 -3.84 -19.43 12.51
CA GLY A 97 -3.51 -20.29 13.66
C GLY A 97 -2.19 -21.06 13.50
N TRP A 98 -1.36 -20.70 12.52
CA TRP A 98 -0.04 -21.28 12.30
C TRP A 98 1.04 -20.58 13.13
N ARG A 99 2.10 -21.30 13.44
CA ARG A 99 3.26 -20.77 14.16
C ARG A 99 4.32 -20.27 13.18
N GLY A 100 5.08 -19.26 13.58
CA GLY A 100 6.23 -18.77 12.81
C GLY A 100 5.83 -17.80 11.69
N GLN A 101 6.52 -17.92 10.56
CA GLN A 101 6.35 -17.08 9.37
C GLN A 101 6.71 -17.90 8.12
N PRO A 102 6.22 -17.52 6.92
CA PRO A 102 6.56 -18.24 5.70
C PRO A 102 8.05 -18.13 5.36
N SER A 103 8.60 -19.20 4.82
CA SER A 103 9.96 -19.21 4.27
C SER A 103 10.03 -18.46 2.94
N THR A 104 11.23 -18.03 2.54
CA THR A 104 11.46 -17.42 1.22
C THR A 104 11.08 -18.36 0.07
N SER A 105 11.29 -19.67 0.23
CA SER A 105 10.86 -20.67 -0.77
C SER A 105 9.34 -20.72 -0.91
N GLU A 106 8.60 -20.68 0.20
CA GLU A 106 7.14 -20.62 0.15
C GLU A 106 6.65 -19.32 -0.48
N LEU A 107 7.32 -18.19 -0.21
CA LEU A 107 6.95 -16.90 -0.82
C LEU A 107 7.34 -16.79 -2.30
N LYS A 108 8.20 -17.66 -2.83
CA LYS A 108 8.50 -17.74 -4.27
C LYS A 108 7.50 -18.60 -5.04
N ASP A 109 6.71 -19.43 -4.35
CA ASP A 109 5.61 -20.15 -4.98
C ASP A 109 4.48 -19.16 -5.31
N PRO A 110 4.08 -19.02 -6.59
CA PRO A 110 3.09 -18.03 -7.02
C PRO A 110 1.76 -18.13 -6.28
N GLN A 111 1.25 -19.35 -6.11
CA GLN A 111 -0.05 -19.59 -5.48
C GLN A 111 0.00 -19.23 -4.00
N ARG A 112 1.00 -19.71 -3.26
CA ARG A 112 1.23 -19.35 -1.85
C ARG A 112 1.44 -17.85 -1.67
N ASN A 113 2.18 -17.20 -2.56
CA ASN A 113 2.46 -15.77 -2.47
C ASN A 113 1.18 -14.94 -2.64
N ILE A 114 0.37 -15.27 -3.64
CA ILE A 114 -0.92 -14.62 -3.88
C ILE A 114 -1.88 -14.89 -2.72
N ASP A 115 -1.89 -16.13 -2.21
CA ASP A 115 -2.74 -16.50 -1.08
C ASP A 115 -2.44 -15.67 0.17
N ILE A 116 -1.16 -15.57 0.53
CA ILE A 116 -0.72 -14.78 1.69
C ILE A 116 -0.97 -13.29 1.47
N GLY A 117 -0.69 -12.75 0.29
CA GLY A 117 -0.94 -11.34 -0.01
C GLY A 117 -2.42 -10.98 0.05
N THR A 118 -3.29 -11.87 -0.45
CA THR A 118 -4.74 -11.69 -0.44
C THR A 118 -5.32 -11.83 0.97
N ALA A 119 -4.86 -12.83 1.73
CA ALA A 119 -5.20 -12.97 3.14
C ALA A 119 -4.84 -11.71 3.94
N TYR A 120 -3.66 -11.12 3.66
CA TYR A 120 -3.24 -9.89 4.33
C TYR A 120 -4.14 -8.69 4.02
N LEU A 121 -4.61 -8.54 2.77
CA LEU A 121 -5.60 -7.51 2.41
C LEU A 121 -6.90 -7.71 3.20
N SER A 122 -7.39 -8.94 3.29
CA SER A 122 -8.62 -9.25 4.05
C SER A 122 -8.47 -9.01 5.56
N ILE A 123 -7.29 -9.28 6.14
CA ILE A 123 -6.97 -8.94 7.54
C ILE A 123 -7.00 -7.43 7.77
N LEU A 124 -6.51 -6.62 6.81
CA LEU A 124 -6.54 -5.16 6.92
C LEU A 124 -8.00 -4.65 6.87
N GLU A 125 -8.77 -5.13 5.90
CA GLU A 125 -10.17 -4.75 5.67
C GLU A 125 -11.06 -5.04 6.89
N HIS A 126 -11.02 -6.28 7.38
CA HIS A 126 -11.86 -6.74 8.49
C HIS A 126 -11.28 -6.42 9.88
N GLY A 127 -10.06 -5.90 9.94
CA GLY A 127 -9.37 -5.54 11.17
C GLY A 127 -9.28 -4.03 11.36
N ILE A 128 -8.08 -3.50 11.10
CA ILE A 128 -7.76 -2.11 11.42
C ILE A 128 -8.57 -1.10 10.59
N LEU A 129 -8.97 -1.43 9.36
CA LEU A 129 -9.77 -0.58 8.49
C LEU A 129 -11.28 -0.81 8.62
N ALA A 130 -11.71 -1.79 9.42
CA ALA A 130 -13.13 -2.12 9.55
C ALA A 130 -13.96 -0.90 10.01
N GLY A 131 -15.02 -0.61 9.26
CA GLY A 131 -15.90 0.55 9.46
C GLY A 131 -15.80 1.61 8.36
N ILE A 132 -14.84 1.52 7.43
CA ILE A 132 -14.90 2.33 6.19
C ILE A 132 -16.08 1.82 5.36
N GLU A 133 -17.02 2.70 5.03
CA GLU A 133 -18.31 2.32 4.43
C GLU A 133 -18.29 2.32 2.90
N ASP A 134 -17.66 3.33 2.28
CA ASP A 134 -17.59 3.42 0.82
C ASP A 134 -16.60 2.36 0.26
N PRO A 135 -17.03 1.46 -0.64
CA PRO A 135 -16.17 0.39 -1.17
C PRO A 135 -14.95 0.90 -1.95
N GLN A 136 -15.07 2.04 -2.63
CA GLN A 136 -13.95 2.63 -3.38
C GLN A 136 -12.95 3.28 -2.41
N THR A 137 -13.42 3.95 -1.37
CA THR A 137 -12.57 4.45 -0.27
C THR A 137 -11.88 3.30 0.45
N MET A 138 -12.59 2.19 0.74
CA MET A 138 -11.98 0.98 1.31
C MET A 138 -10.88 0.43 0.41
N GLN A 139 -11.12 0.33 -0.91
CA GLN A 139 -10.09 -0.10 -1.85
C GLN A 139 -8.85 0.81 -1.82
N TYR A 140 -9.03 2.13 -1.78
CA TYR A 140 -7.93 3.08 -1.68
C TYR A 140 -7.17 2.94 -0.35
N ALA A 141 -7.90 2.79 0.76
CA ALA A 141 -7.33 2.59 2.08
C ALA A 141 -6.53 1.28 2.16
N LEU A 142 -7.02 0.20 1.57
CA LEU A 142 -6.29 -1.07 1.45
C LEU A 142 -4.99 -0.90 0.68
N VAL A 143 -5.04 -0.26 -0.49
CA VAL A 143 -3.86 -0.02 -1.33
C VAL A 143 -2.78 0.77 -0.60
N VAL A 144 -3.16 1.86 0.07
CA VAL A 144 -2.20 2.67 0.85
C VAL A 144 -1.68 1.92 2.07
N SER A 145 -2.57 1.20 2.76
CA SER A 145 -2.21 0.41 3.95
C SER A 145 -1.30 -0.77 3.62
N TYR A 146 -1.44 -1.36 2.43
CA TYR A 146 -0.61 -2.46 1.96
C TYR A 146 0.86 -2.04 1.85
N VAL A 147 1.12 -0.86 1.27
CA VAL A 147 2.47 -0.37 0.99
C VAL A 147 3.09 0.41 2.17
N ASN A 148 2.30 1.14 2.96
CA ASN A 148 2.81 2.02 4.01
C ASN A 148 2.31 1.69 5.42
N GLY A 149 1.43 0.70 5.57
CA GLY A 149 0.85 0.28 6.84
C GLY A 149 -0.39 1.09 7.23
N ALA A 150 -1.46 0.41 7.65
CA ALA A 150 -2.72 1.05 8.01
C ALA A 150 -2.59 2.06 9.16
N GLY A 151 -1.73 1.81 10.15
CA GLY A 151 -1.51 2.78 11.22
C GLY A 151 -0.91 4.10 10.73
N ALA A 152 -0.09 4.06 9.66
CA ALA A 152 0.45 5.28 9.06
C ALA A 152 -0.63 6.07 8.34
N LEU A 153 -1.53 5.37 7.62
CA LEU A 153 -2.70 5.97 6.99
C LEU A 153 -3.64 6.62 8.01
N LEU A 154 -4.10 5.88 9.01
CA LEU A 154 -5.10 6.36 9.98
C LEU A 154 -4.61 7.58 10.76
N ARG A 155 -3.31 7.63 11.11
CA ARG A 155 -2.69 8.78 11.79
C ARG A 155 -2.68 10.08 10.97
N THR A 156 -2.96 10.03 9.67
CA THR A 156 -3.14 11.24 8.86
C THR A 156 -4.51 11.91 9.07
N PHE A 157 -5.46 11.18 9.65
CA PHE A 157 -6.79 11.65 10.07
C PHE A 157 -6.78 11.92 11.58
N SER A 158 -6.63 10.85 12.38
CA SER A 158 -6.61 10.94 13.83
C SER A 158 -5.69 9.90 14.48
N SER A 159 -5.23 10.21 15.70
CA SER A 159 -4.50 9.24 16.53
C SER A 159 -5.39 8.16 17.13
N ASP A 160 -6.70 8.44 17.26
CA ASP A 160 -7.71 7.46 17.66
C ASP A 160 -8.27 6.76 16.42
N ARG A 161 -8.31 5.42 16.45
CA ARG A 161 -8.78 4.61 15.31
C ARG A 161 -10.22 4.94 14.96
N LYS A 162 -11.12 5.07 15.95
CA LYS A 162 -12.54 5.25 15.68
C LYS A 162 -12.79 6.63 15.05
N ALA A 163 -12.20 7.67 15.62
CA ALA A 163 -12.25 9.02 15.06
C ALA A 163 -11.67 9.07 13.64
N ALA A 164 -10.55 8.38 13.37
CA ALA A 164 -9.97 8.32 12.04
C ALA A 164 -10.93 7.68 11.01
N ILE A 165 -11.67 6.63 11.39
CA ILE A 165 -12.65 5.98 10.52
C ILE A 165 -13.87 6.89 10.29
N GLU A 166 -14.34 7.59 11.33
CA GLU A 166 -15.42 8.58 11.21
C GLU A 166 -15.03 9.71 10.22
N GLU A 167 -13.83 10.28 10.38
CA GLU A 167 -13.31 11.30 9.44
C GLU A 167 -13.14 10.76 8.01
N ILE A 168 -12.74 9.50 7.83
CA ILE A 168 -12.65 8.87 6.50
C ILE A 168 -14.04 8.76 5.85
N ASN A 169 -15.07 8.40 6.61
CA ASN A 169 -16.43 8.24 6.10
C ASN A 169 -17.10 9.58 5.77
N ASP A 170 -16.60 10.70 6.30
CA ASP A 170 -17.04 12.05 5.92
C ASP A 170 -16.49 12.50 4.54
N LEU A 171 -15.55 11.75 3.94
CA LEU A 171 -14.95 12.07 2.65
C LEU A 171 -15.55 11.24 1.51
N SER A 172 -15.69 11.86 0.35
CA SER A 172 -15.84 11.12 -0.91
C SER A 172 -14.54 10.38 -1.26
N PRO A 173 -14.60 9.35 -2.14
CA PRO A 173 -13.39 8.65 -2.59
C PRO A 173 -12.32 9.57 -3.22
N GLN A 174 -12.75 10.63 -3.91
CA GLN A 174 -11.84 11.61 -4.50
C GLN A 174 -11.18 12.49 -3.44
N GLU A 175 -11.92 12.90 -2.41
CA GLU A 175 -11.37 13.66 -1.28
C GLU A 175 -10.42 12.81 -0.45
N PHE A 176 -10.74 11.52 -0.22
CA PHE A 176 -9.81 10.58 0.41
C PHE A 176 -8.52 10.44 -0.40
N TYR A 177 -8.62 10.26 -1.73
CA TYR A 177 -7.45 10.19 -2.59
C TYR A 177 -6.60 11.47 -2.48
N GLN A 178 -7.24 12.64 -2.53
CA GLN A 178 -6.57 13.92 -2.42
C GLN A 178 -5.92 14.12 -1.04
N HIS A 179 -6.58 13.69 0.03
CA HIS A 179 -6.00 13.67 1.38
C HIS A 179 -4.73 12.82 1.45
N VAL A 180 -4.71 11.64 0.83
CA VAL A 180 -3.49 10.81 0.75
C VAL A 180 -2.36 11.55 0.02
N VAL A 181 -2.65 12.24 -1.08
CA VAL A 181 -1.66 13.07 -1.80
C VAL A 181 -1.11 14.19 -0.92
N ASP A 182 -2.00 14.90 -0.22
CA ASP A 182 -1.64 16.13 0.47
C ASP A 182 -1.07 15.90 1.87
N LYS A 183 -1.50 14.84 2.56
CA LYS A 183 -1.25 14.64 3.99
C LYS A 183 -0.39 13.43 4.32
N HIS A 184 -0.33 12.41 3.46
CA HIS A 184 0.46 11.22 3.78
C HIS A 184 1.97 11.57 3.81
N PRO A 185 2.73 11.16 4.86
CA PRO A 185 4.13 11.56 5.02
C PRO A 185 5.07 10.86 4.03
N SER A 186 4.69 9.67 3.56
CA SER A 186 5.46 8.93 2.55
C SER A 186 5.02 9.31 1.14
N PRO A 187 5.93 9.76 0.26
CA PRO A 187 5.62 10.02 -1.15
C PRO A 187 5.29 8.73 -1.93
N GLN A 188 5.60 7.57 -1.36
CA GLN A 188 5.25 6.28 -1.93
C GLN A 188 3.74 6.06 -1.93
N ALA A 189 3.00 6.53 -0.93
CA ALA A 189 1.56 6.28 -0.80
C ALA A 189 0.75 6.78 -2.01
N PRO A 190 0.75 8.09 -2.34
CA PRO A 190 0.00 8.57 -3.49
C PRO A 190 0.52 8.01 -4.81
N ARG A 191 1.84 7.80 -4.94
CA ARG A 191 2.43 7.19 -6.15
C ARG A 191 1.97 5.75 -6.34
N TYR A 192 1.90 4.97 -5.28
CA TYR A 192 1.47 3.57 -5.32
C TYR A 192 -0.02 3.48 -5.61
N LEU A 193 -0.84 4.30 -4.93
CA LEU A 193 -2.27 4.39 -5.17
C LEU A 193 -2.58 4.72 -6.64
N TRP A 194 -1.88 5.70 -7.20
CA TRP A 194 -1.97 6.04 -8.61
C TRP A 194 -1.59 4.88 -9.53
N LYS A 195 -0.45 4.21 -9.28
CA LYS A 195 -0.03 3.07 -10.11
C LYS A 195 -1.03 1.93 -10.11
N VAL A 196 -1.62 1.61 -8.96
CA VAL A 196 -2.65 0.57 -8.86
C VAL A 196 -3.86 0.93 -9.72
N GLN A 197 -4.32 2.19 -9.67
CA GLN A 197 -5.41 2.64 -10.54
C GLN A 197 -5.05 2.54 -12.03
N GLN A 198 -3.83 2.92 -12.42
CA GLN A 198 -3.36 2.74 -13.80
C GLN A 198 -3.34 1.26 -14.21
N ALA A 199 -2.95 0.36 -13.30
CA ALA A 199 -2.96 -1.08 -13.57
C ALA A 199 -4.39 -1.63 -13.71
N MET A 200 -5.32 -1.18 -12.88
CA MET A 200 -6.75 -1.51 -12.97
C MET A 200 -7.39 -1.02 -14.27
N ALA A 201 -7.03 0.19 -14.73
CA ALA A 201 -7.51 0.74 -15.99
C ALA A 201 -6.95 0.03 -17.23
N ALA A 202 -5.79 -0.64 -17.10
CA ALA A 202 -5.13 -1.37 -18.18
C ALA A 202 -5.58 -2.86 -18.29
N MET A 203 -6.51 -3.31 -17.45
CA MET A 203 -7.16 -4.64 -17.50
C MET A 203 -8.52 -4.54 -18.15
#